data_AF-A0AAV0FCG8-F1
#
_entry.id   AF-A0AAV0FCG8-F1
#
_cell.length_a   1.000
_cell.length_b   1.000
_cell.length_c   1.000
_cell.angle_alpha   90.00
_cell.angle_beta   90.00
_cell.angle_gamma   90.00
#
_symmetry.space_group_name_H-M   'P 1'
#
loop_
_entity.id
_entity.type
_entity.pdbx_description
1 polymer ?
#
loop_
_entity_poly.entity_id
_entity_poly.type
_entity_poly.pdbx_seq_one_letter_code
_entity_poly.pdbx_strand_id
1 'polypeptide(L)'
;MRLSWSLIHSKRPEDVQRGIAMLEASVSGSSSPLQMREKLYLLSVGYYRSGDYSRSRQLVDSCLEIAPDWRQALALKKTIEDKITKDGVIGIGIAATAVGLLAGGIAAAFARK
;
A
#
# COMPACT_ATOMS: atom_id res chain seq x y z
N MET A 1 1.84 -7.58 20.42
CA MET A 1 0.78 -7.35 19.42
C MET A 1 -0.22 -6.28 19.88
N ARG A 2 -1.00 -6.49 20.95
CA ARG A 2 -2.07 -5.53 21.35
C ARG A 2 -1.62 -4.10 21.61
N LEU A 3 -0.49 -3.90 22.30
CA LEU A 3 0.05 -2.57 22.58
C LEU A 3 0.54 -1.84 21.31
N SER A 4 1.27 -2.52 20.44
CA SER A 4 1.73 -1.93 19.17
C SER A 4 0.55 -1.54 18.28
N TRP A 5 -0.52 -2.34 18.28
CA TRP A 5 -1.75 -2.03 17.57
C TRP A 5 -2.42 -0.76 18.09
N SER A 6 -2.59 -0.60 19.40
CA SER A 6 -3.22 0.61 19.96
C SER A 6 -2.38 1.86 19.71
N LEU A 7 -1.06 1.75 19.80
CA LEU A 7 -0.12 2.82 19.54
C LEU A 7 -0.18 3.30 18.08
N ILE A 8 -0.20 2.38 17.11
CA ILE A 8 -0.37 2.71 15.69
C ILE A 8 -1.72 3.35 15.41
N HIS A 9 -2.73 3.08 16.22
CA HIS A 9 -4.06 3.67 16.11
C HIS A 9 -4.22 5.02 16.86
N SER A 10 -3.22 5.44 17.64
CA SER A 10 -3.23 6.72 18.37
C SER A 10 -3.27 7.95 17.45
N LYS A 11 -3.76 9.09 17.96
CA LYS A 11 -3.71 10.39 17.25
C LYS A 11 -2.36 11.07 17.37
N ARG A 12 -1.53 10.70 18.36
CA ARG A 12 -0.23 11.32 18.59
C ARG A 12 0.82 10.68 17.67
N PRO A 13 1.60 11.47 16.91
CA PRO A 13 2.61 10.92 16.00
C PRO A 13 3.70 10.14 16.74
N GLU A 14 4.06 10.57 17.95
CA GLU A 14 5.03 9.87 18.81
C GLU A 14 4.59 8.44 19.17
N ASP A 15 3.30 8.26 19.47
CA ASP A 15 2.74 6.93 19.75
C ASP A 15 2.80 6.06 18.50
N VAL A 16 2.48 6.61 17.33
CA VAL A 16 2.54 5.87 16.06
C VAL A 16 3.97 5.42 15.78
N GLN A 17 4.96 6.31 15.91
CA GLN A 17 6.37 5.97 15.75
C GLN A 17 6.83 4.91 16.74
N ARG A 18 6.42 5.01 18.00
CA ARG A 18 6.71 3.99 19.03
C ARG A 18 6.09 2.64 18.66
N GLY A 19 4.85 2.65 18.16
CA GLY A 19 4.16 1.46 17.68
C GLY A 19 4.87 0.79 16.49
N ILE A 20 5.37 1.58 15.54
CA ILE A 20 6.19 1.12 14.40
C ILE A 20 7.47 0.44 14.91
N ALA A 21 8.26 1.13 15.74
CA ALA A 21 9.51 0.57 16.26
C ALA A 21 9.31 -0.75 17.01
N MET A 22 8.23 -0.84 17.79
CA MET A 22 7.85 -2.08 18.47
C MET A 22 7.46 -3.20 17.49
N LEU A 23 6.80 -2.88 16.37
CA LEU A 23 6.45 -3.88 15.37
C LEU A 23 7.67 -4.35 14.59
N GLU A 24 8.57 -3.46 14.19
CA GLU A 24 9.83 -3.80 13.51
C GLU A 24 10.65 -4.77 14.35
N ALA A 25 10.83 -4.47 15.64
CA ALA A 25 11.52 -5.36 16.57
C ALA A 25 10.84 -6.73 16.70
N SER A 26 9.50 -6.77 16.59
CA SER A 26 8.74 -8.02 16.68
C SER A 26 8.74 -8.83 15.38
N VAL A 27 9.03 -8.20 14.23
CA VAL A 27 9.00 -8.84 12.92
C VAL A 27 10.05 -9.95 12.83
N SER A 28 11.25 -9.70 13.35
CA SER A 28 12.36 -10.66 13.36
C SER A 28 12.08 -11.93 14.18
N GLY A 29 11.10 -11.90 15.09
CA GLY A 29 10.70 -13.02 15.94
C GLY A 29 9.45 -13.77 15.46
N SER A 30 8.95 -13.55 14.23
CA SER A 30 7.78 -14.30 13.73
C SER A 30 8.15 -15.72 13.33
N SER A 31 7.49 -16.70 13.95
CA SER A 31 7.72 -18.13 13.71
C SER A 31 6.85 -18.71 12.58
N SER A 32 5.78 -18.02 12.16
CA SER A 32 4.87 -18.50 11.13
C SER A 32 4.56 -17.44 10.05
N PRO A 33 4.35 -17.86 8.78
CA PRO A 33 3.98 -16.95 7.69
C PRO A 33 2.71 -16.14 7.97
N LEU A 34 1.73 -16.73 8.67
CA LEU A 34 0.48 -16.04 9.03
C LEU A 34 0.73 -14.88 10.01
N GLN A 35 1.56 -15.09 11.03
CA GLN A 35 1.93 -14.03 11.98
C GLN A 35 2.81 -12.96 11.31
N MET A 36 3.70 -13.37 10.40
CA MET A 36 4.52 -12.44 9.62
C MET A 36 3.64 -11.53 8.76
N ARG A 37 2.67 -12.11 8.06
CA ARG A 37 1.69 -11.38 7.25
C ARG A 37 0.91 -10.34 8.05
N GLU A 38 0.38 -10.71 9.21
CA GLU A 38 -0.36 -9.78 10.08
C GLU A 38 0.53 -8.64 10.60
N LYS A 39 1.77 -8.95 10.97
CA LYS A 39 2.78 -7.96 11.39
C LYS A 39 3.11 -6.99 10.25
N LEU A 40 3.38 -7.49 9.05
CA LEU A 40 3.68 -6.68 7.87
C LEU A 40 2.51 -5.76 7.52
N TYR A 41 1.28 -6.29 7.55
CA TYR A 41 0.09 -5.48 7.34
C TYR A 41 -0.01 -4.35 8.37
N LEU A 42 0.15 -4.65 9.66
CA LEU A 42 0.03 -3.63 10.69
C LEU A 42 1.16 -2.59 10.63
N LEU A 43 2.37 -3.02 10.25
CA LEU A 43 3.52 -2.13 10.03
C LEU A 43 3.28 -1.22 8.82
N SER A 44 2.73 -1.75 7.73
CA SER A 44 2.35 -0.95 6.55
C SER A 44 1.33 0.13 6.90
N VAL A 45 0.34 -0.17 7.75
CA VAL A 45 -0.62 0.82 8.27
C VAL A 45 0.09 1.89 9.12
N GLY A 46 1.05 1.49 9.96
CA GLY A 46 1.87 2.42 10.73
C GLY A 46 2.58 3.45 9.85
N TYR A 47 3.28 2.99 8.82
CA TYR A 47 3.99 3.87 7.89
C TYR A 47 3.06 4.73 7.02
N TYR A 48 1.91 4.20 6.60
CA TYR A 48 0.89 4.99 5.91
C TYR A 48 0.46 6.18 6.77
N ARG A 49 0.24 5.93 8.06
CA ARG A 49 -0.16 6.96 9.02
C ARG A 49 0.94 7.95 9.39
N SER A 50 2.21 7.55 9.33
CA SER A 50 3.34 8.45 9.52
C SER A 50 3.67 9.29 8.28
N GLY A 51 3.01 9.01 7.14
CA GLY A 51 3.24 9.70 5.87
C GLY A 51 4.37 9.10 5.02
N ASP A 52 4.96 7.99 5.44
CA ASP A 52 5.98 7.28 4.65
C ASP A 52 5.31 6.26 3.72
N TYR A 53 4.71 6.78 2.66
CA TYR A 53 3.94 5.98 1.70
C TYR A 53 4.82 5.00 0.91
N SER A 54 6.06 5.36 0.63
CA SER A 54 7.03 4.51 -0.07
C SER A 54 7.30 3.23 0.71
N ARG A 55 7.59 3.37 2.01
CA ARG A 55 7.85 2.22 2.88
C ARG A 55 6.59 1.42 3.17
N SER A 56 5.46 2.10 3.33
CA SER A 56 4.15 1.46 3.45
C SER A 56 3.84 0.56 2.25
N ARG A 57 4.13 1.03 1.02
CA ARG A 57 3.95 0.27 -0.23
C ARG A 57 4.79 -1.00 -0.26
N GLN A 58 6.08 -0.90 0.07
CA GLN A 58 6.97 -2.07 0.07
C GLN A 58 6.48 -3.15 1.04
N LEU A 59 6.04 -2.75 2.23
CA LEU A 59 5.57 -3.67 3.26
C LEU A 59 4.24 -4.35 2.91
N VAL A 60 3.32 -3.62 2.28
CA VAL A 60 2.05 -4.21 1.82
C VAL A 60 2.28 -5.16 0.64
N ASP A 61 3.26 -4.89 -0.22
CA ASP A 61 3.66 -5.81 -1.29
C ASP A 61 4.21 -7.12 -0.72
N SER A 62 5.15 -7.05 0.25
CA SER A 62 5.64 -8.26 0.95
C SER A 62 4.53 -9.00 1.71
N CYS A 63 3.52 -8.30 2.21
CA CYS A 63 2.35 -8.92 2.83
C CYS A 63 1.51 -9.72 1.81
N LEU A 64 1.34 -9.16 0.61
CA LEU A 64 0.59 -9.78 -0.48
C LEU A 64 1.34 -10.94 -1.13
N GLU A 65 2.68 -10.98 -1.08
CA GLU A 65 3.46 -12.16 -1.46
C GLU A 65 3.11 -13.39 -0.60
N ILE A 66 2.76 -13.18 0.67
CA ILE A 66 2.36 -14.26 1.59
C ILE A 66 0.86 -14.59 1.43
N ALA A 67 0.00 -13.59 1.18
CA ALA A 67 -1.42 -13.80 0.96
C ALA A 67 -1.97 -12.87 -0.15
N PRO A 68 -1.93 -13.34 -1.41
CA PRO A 68 -2.30 -12.51 -2.56
C PRO A 68 -3.77 -12.10 -2.55
N ASP A 69 -4.66 -12.93 -1.98
CA ASP A 69 -6.10 -12.69 -1.98
C ASP A 69 -6.59 -11.85 -0.78
N TRP A 70 -5.68 -11.26 0.01
CA TRP A 70 -6.06 -10.49 1.18
C TRP A 70 -6.66 -9.12 0.79
N ARG A 71 -7.98 -9.06 0.72
CA ARG A 71 -8.76 -7.86 0.35
C ARG A 71 -8.38 -6.59 1.12
N GLN A 72 -8.06 -6.69 2.41
CA GLN A 72 -7.68 -5.51 3.21
C GLN A 72 -6.31 -4.97 2.79
N ALA A 73 -5.32 -5.84 2.56
CA ALA A 73 -4.00 -5.44 2.07
C ALA A 73 -4.08 -4.88 0.64
N LEU A 74 -4.91 -5.46 -0.24
CA LEU A 74 -5.16 -4.92 -1.58
C LEU A 74 -5.79 -3.52 -1.54
N ALA A 75 -6.79 -3.30 -0.68
CA ALA A 75 -7.41 -1.99 -0.51
C ALA A 75 -6.43 -0.95 0.05
N LEU A 76 -5.58 -1.35 1.01
CA LEU A 76 -4.54 -0.49 1.56
C LEU A 76 -3.50 -0.12 0.49
N LYS A 77 -3.03 -1.09 -0.30
CA LYS A 77 -2.11 -0.86 -1.43
C LYS A 77 -2.67 0.17 -2.39
N LYS A 78 -3.91 -0.01 -2.85
CA LYS A 78 -4.57 0.96 -3.74
C LYS A 78 -4.61 2.36 -3.12
N THR A 79 -4.95 2.45 -1.84
CA THR A 79 -5.01 3.74 -1.14
C THR A 79 -3.63 4.41 -1.04
N ILE A 80 -2.57 3.63 -0.80
CA ILE A 80 -1.18 4.12 -0.80
C ILE A 80 -0.79 4.62 -2.18
N GLU A 81 -1.09 3.84 -3.23
CA GLU A 81 -0.78 4.22 -4.62
C GLU A 81 -1.51 5.50 -5.02
N ASP A 82 -2.81 5.61 -4.73
CA ASP A 82 -3.60 6.81 -4.99
C ASP A 82 -3.01 8.04 -4.28
N LYS A 83 -2.47 7.86 -3.06
CA LYS A 83 -1.78 8.93 -2.32
C LYS A 83 -0.46 9.32 -2.95
N ILE A 84 0.39 8.35 -3.28
CA ILE A 84 1.68 8.60 -3.96
C ILE A 84 1.45 9.30 -5.30
N THR A 85 0.48 8.83 -6.09
CA THR A 85 0.11 9.45 -7.36
C THR A 85 -0.42 10.85 -7.13
N LYS A 86 -1.33 11.08 -6.17
CA LYS A 86 -1.86 12.42 -5.89
C LYS A 86 -0.77 13.42 -5.43
N ASP A 87 0.11 13.00 -4.54
CA ASP A 87 1.20 13.83 -4.03
C ASP A 87 2.28 14.04 -5.11
N GLY A 88 2.51 13.05 -5.98
CA GLY A 88 3.39 13.15 -7.15
C GLY A 88 2.81 13.95 -8.33
N VAL A 89 1.49 13.96 -8.50
CA VAL A 89 0.75 14.71 -9.55
C VAL A 89 0.81 16.23 -9.30
N ILE A 90 1.14 16.69 -8.09
CA ILE A 90 1.45 18.11 -7.85
C ILE A 90 2.77 18.52 -8.55
N GLY A 91 3.65 17.57 -8.89
CA GLY A 91 4.93 17.84 -9.57
C GLY A 91 5.01 17.39 -11.04
N ILE A 92 4.09 16.55 -11.52
CA ILE A 92 4.12 16.07 -12.92
C ILE A 92 2.70 16.19 -13.47
N GLY A 93 2.52 17.20 -14.33
CA GLY A 93 1.30 17.36 -15.11
C GLY A 93 0.98 16.06 -15.85
N ILE A 94 -0.20 15.53 -15.56
CA ILE A 94 -1.04 14.63 -16.36
C ILE A 94 -0.35 14.09 -17.63
N ALA A 95 0.18 12.87 -17.56
CA ALA A 95 0.30 12.01 -18.74
C ALA A 95 -0.89 11.05 -18.76
N ALA A 96 -2.05 11.57 -19.11
CA ALA A 96 -3.20 10.75 -19.48
C ALA A 96 -2.90 10.13 -20.85
N THR A 97 -2.32 8.94 -20.88
CA THR A 97 -2.14 8.17 -22.12
C THR A 97 -2.45 6.70 -21.91
N ALA A 98 -3.55 6.28 -22.55
CA ALA A 98 -3.97 4.93 -22.95
C ALA A 98 -4.28 3.96 -21.78
N VAL A 99 -5.41 3.26 -21.73
CA VAL A 99 -5.90 2.34 -22.76
C VAL A 99 -7.42 2.15 -22.61
N GLY A 100 -8.18 2.72 -23.54
CA GLY A 100 -9.60 2.40 -23.80
C GLY A 100 -9.76 1.26 -24.81
N LEU A 101 -9.01 0.16 -24.69
CA LEU A 101 -9.03 -0.96 -25.66
C LEU A 101 -9.92 -2.15 -25.27
N LEU A 102 -10.88 -1.99 -24.35
CA LEU A 102 -11.76 -3.10 -23.97
C LEU A 102 -13.24 -2.93 -24.34
N ALA A 103 -13.63 -1.88 -25.07
CA ALA A 103 -15.04 -1.64 -25.37
C ALA A 103 -15.35 -1.10 -26.80
N GLY A 104 -14.53 -1.39 -27.80
CA GLY A 104 -14.75 -0.88 -29.16
C GLY A 104 -14.38 -1.88 -30.25
N GLY A 105 -15.20 -2.90 -30.43
CA GLY A 105 -15.18 -3.70 -31.64
C GLY A 105 -15.54 -2.85 -32.88
N ILE A 106 -14.87 -3.15 -33.99
CA ILE A 106 -15.22 -2.78 -35.38
C ILE A 106 -15.12 -1.27 -35.69
N ALA A 107 -13.94 -0.86 -36.16
CA ALA A 107 -13.84 0.16 -37.20
C ALA A 107 -12.89 -0.36 -38.28
N ALA A 108 -13.46 -1.22 -39.13
CA ALA A 108 -12.92 -1.51 -40.44
C ALA A 108 -12.81 -0.22 -41.25
N ALA A 109 -11.80 -0.19 -42.13
CA ALA A 109 -11.74 0.59 -43.36
C ALA A 109 -11.86 2.12 -43.25
N PHE A 110 -10.78 2.83 -43.55
CA PHE A 110 -10.56 3.36 -44.90
C PHE A 110 -9.20 4.04 -44.96
N ALA A 111 -8.31 3.43 -45.74
CA ALA A 111 -7.16 4.10 -46.31
C ALA A 111 -7.64 5.24 -47.22
N ARG A 112 -7.06 6.43 -47.03
CA ARG A 112 -7.02 7.49 -48.04
C ARG A 112 -5.68 8.24 -47.92
N LYS A 113 -4.68 7.82 -48.69
CA LYS A 113 -4.08 8.60 -49.79
C LYS A 113 -3.02 7.74 -50.48
#